data_AF-A0A183CW59-F1
#
_entry.id   AF-A0A183CW59-F1
#
_cell.length_a   1.000
_cell.length_b   1.000
_cell.length_c   1.000
_cell.angle_alpha   90.00
_cell.angle_beta   90.00
_cell.angle_gamma   90.00
#
_symmetry.space_group_name_H-M   'P 1'
#
loop_
_entity.id
_entity.type
_entity.pdbx_description
1 polymer ?
#
loop_
_entity_poly.entity_id
_entity_poly.type
_entity_poly.pdbx_seq_one_letter_code
_entity_poly.pdbx_strand_id
1 'polypeptide(L)'
;MAESFSMAVASDDYDKLHGYARVFSELNEALLECMLIEMTFNIWYRLSEHLYERNDDELNAKFRPYIESDDFVEFRMQVSDTLRDVVFIVGTDRCVQSMLSILQTVSSGSWDESEAALYIISVIVHNVLPSETTLVPLLVQAVLNMPLNSHPILIHTSVKLLGNLIDWLFDNSEYQGSFNLEPCINWLLDKVQKPEYVRVASEALNSICEKCENSCLKHFDGLFGVIPLLESGQSRGQQLENSILALLQACASMLNGLPGDEIASRLRRLVEPQLSRLAALLKSIPNDQNNEAQQSKENASDSWASISSDPALWVDRIAAIFRYIQPWTNQPCNPKNCVKNGKKFKNFLLSSIAANNTTLLKSQVRFHRWHIPHFLYGRFIRYGGKLVLAHARESRVLLAC
;
A
#
# COMPACT_ATOMS: atom_id res chain seq x y z
N MET A 1 42.85 20.60 0.55
CA MET A 1 41.45 20.38 0.11
C MET A 1 40.47 20.61 1.25
N ALA A 2 40.65 19.97 2.42
CA ALA A 2 39.77 20.14 3.58
C ALA A 2 39.54 21.60 4.04
N GLU A 3 40.60 22.39 4.27
CA GLU A 3 40.44 23.81 4.67
C GLU A 3 39.74 24.65 3.60
N SER A 4 40.01 24.41 2.32
CA SER A 4 39.35 25.14 1.23
C SER A 4 37.90 24.73 1.05
N PHE A 5 37.54 23.49 1.37
CA PHE A 5 36.17 23.03 1.43
C PHE A 5 35.44 23.67 2.62
N SER A 6 36.02 23.63 3.82
CA SER A 6 35.44 24.27 5.01
C SER A 6 35.24 25.77 4.83
N MET A 7 36.16 26.45 4.16
CA MET A 7 35.98 27.86 3.80
C MET A 7 34.85 28.07 2.79
N ALA A 8 34.74 27.21 1.77
CA ALA A 8 33.63 27.29 0.81
C ALA A 8 32.27 27.02 1.47
N VAL A 9 32.20 26.12 2.44
CA VAL A 9 31.02 25.89 3.28
C VAL A 9 30.70 27.13 4.12
N ALA A 10 31.70 27.69 4.80
CA ALA A 10 31.53 28.87 5.65
C ALA A 10 31.14 30.14 4.87
N SER A 11 31.51 30.22 3.59
CA SER A 11 31.20 31.35 2.71
C SER A 11 29.97 31.13 1.82
N ASP A 12 29.26 30.01 1.98
CA ASP A 12 28.13 29.62 1.12
C ASP A 12 28.47 29.70 -0.39
N ASP A 13 29.71 29.32 -0.78
CA ASP A 13 30.19 29.37 -2.17
C ASP A 13 29.73 28.12 -2.93
N TYR A 14 28.48 28.15 -3.38
CA TYR A 14 27.79 27.02 -4.01
C TYR A 14 28.49 26.48 -5.26
N ASP A 15 29.14 27.34 -6.05
CA ASP A 15 29.88 26.91 -7.25
C ASP A 15 31.10 26.06 -6.87
N LYS A 16 31.84 26.47 -5.83
CA LYS A 16 32.94 25.66 -5.30
C LYS A 16 32.43 24.39 -4.63
N LEU A 17 31.35 24.45 -3.85
CA LEU A 17 30.77 23.28 -3.20
C LEU A 17 30.28 22.24 -4.21
N HIS A 18 29.65 22.68 -5.30
CA HIS A 18 29.25 21.81 -6.40
C HIS A 18 30.47 21.21 -7.12
N GLY A 19 31.53 22.01 -7.33
CA GLY A 19 32.81 21.52 -7.84
C GLY A 19 33.42 20.44 -6.95
N TYR A 20 33.43 20.65 -5.64
CA TYR A 20 33.90 19.67 -4.66
C TYR A 20 33.02 18.41 -4.64
N ALA A 21 31.70 18.54 -4.66
CA ALA A 21 30.78 17.42 -4.72
C ALA A 21 31.05 16.56 -5.95
N ARG A 22 31.22 17.18 -7.14
CA ARG A 22 31.58 16.45 -8.37
C ARG A 22 32.92 15.74 -8.24
N VAL A 23 33.95 16.40 -7.71
CA VAL A 23 35.27 15.78 -7.49
C VAL A 23 35.16 14.60 -6.54
N PHE A 24 34.42 14.72 -5.44
CA PHE A 24 34.23 13.63 -4.48
C PHE A 24 33.39 12.48 -5.05
N SER A 25 32.35 12.77 -5.84
CA SER A 25 31.57 11.74 -6.54
C SER A 25 32.41 11.00 -7.56
N GLU A 26 33.19 11.70 -8.39
CA GLU A 26 34.10 11.10 -9.37
C GLU A 26 35.24 10.33 -8.67
N LEU A 27 35.74 10.82 -7.53
CA LEU A 27 36.70 10.08 -6.71
C LEU A 27 36.07 8.81 -6.14
N ASN A 28 34.83 8.88 -5.63
CA ASN A 28 34.10 7.73 -5.08
C ASN A 28 33.78 6.70 -6.17
N GLU A 29 33.31 7.13 -7.33
CA GLU A 29 33.07 6.26 -8.49
C GLU A 29 34.37 5.62 -8.98
N ALA A 30 35.48 6.37 -8.97
CA ALA A 30 36.80 5.83 -9.31
C ALA A 30 37.41 4.94 -8.22
N LEU A 31 36.96 5.04 -6.97
CA LEU A 31 37.59 4.37 -5.84
C LEU A 31 36.82 3.22 -5.21
N LEU A 32 35.47 3.14 -5.18
CA LEU A 32 34.81 1.98 -4.59
C LEU A 32 33.28 1.87 -4.79
N GLU A 33 32.85 0.66 -5.17
CA GLU A 33 31.62 0.03 -4.70
C GLU A 33 31.39 0.33 -3.19
N CYS A 34 30.18 0.77 -2.80
CA CYS A 34 29.60 0.79 -1.43
C CYS A 34 29.46 2.10 -0.59
N MET A 35 29.80 3.32 -1.05
CA MET A 35 29.71 4.53 -0.18
C MET A 35 28.52 5.50 -0.40
N LEU A 36 27.54 5.18 -1.26
CA LEU A 36 26.52 6.14 -1.74
C LEU A 36 25.47 6.63 -0.71
N ILE A 37 25.27 5.93 0.41
CA ILE A 37 24.11 6.16 1.31
C ILE A 37 24.44 7.14 2.44
N GLU A 38 25.60 6.99 3.08
CA GLU A 38 25.96 7.83 4.22
C GLU A 38 26.28 9.27 3.83
N MET A 39 26.85 9.49 2.63
CA MET A 39 27.23 10.85 2.21
C MET A 39 26.00 11.70 1.87
N THR A 40 25.03 11.12 1.15
CA THR A 40 23.85 11.87 0.70
C THR A 40 22.97 12.27 1.88
N PHE A 41 22.69 11.34 2.81
CA PHE A 41 21.84 11.64 3.97
C PHE A 41 22.47 12.66 4.94
N ASN A 42 23.79 12.58 5.14
CA ASN A 42 24.51 13.48 6.05
C ASN A 42 24.64 14.91 5.49
N ILE A 43 24.71 15.06 4.16
CA ILE A 43 24.67 16.37 3.50
C ILE A 43 23.31 17.04 3.69
N TRP A 44 22.22 16.30 3.46
CA TRP A 44 20.86 16.85 3.60
C TRP A 44 20.47 17.11 5.06
N TYR A 45 20.88 16.24 5.99
CA TYR A 45 20.69 16.47 7.43
C TYR A 45 21.40 17.76 7.87
N ARG A 46 22.69 17.93 7.51
CA ARG A 46 23.44 19.15 7.84
C ARG A 46 22.91 20.39 7.14
N LEU A 47 22.38 20.26 5.93
CA LEU A 47 21.73 21.37 5.24
C LEU A 47 20.45 21.80 5.98
N SER A 48 19.63 20.84 6.43
CA SER A 48 18.42 21.14 7.21
C SER A 48 18.73 21.78 8.57
N GLU A 49 19.76 21.28 9.27
CA GLU A 49 20.25 21.83 10.54
C GLU A 49 20.74 23.27 10.35
N HIS A 50 21.52 23.53 9.30
CA HIS A 50 22.06 24.86 8.98
C HIS A 50 20.98 25.88 8.60
N LEU A 51 19.96 25.46 7.84
CA LEU A 51 18.82 26.32 7.49
C LEU A 51 17.96 26.64 8.72
N TYR A 52 17.76 25.67 9.61
CA TYR A 52 17.03 25.86 10.86
C TYR A 52 17.77 26.78 11.84
N GLU A 53 19.08 26.58 12.03
CA GLU A 53 19.91 27.40 12.93
C GLU A 53 20.04 28.85 12.46
N ARG A 54 20.08 29.10 11.14
CA ARG A 54 20.15 30.46 10.61
C ARG A 54 18.85 31.24 10.75
N ASN A 55 17.71 30.56 10.77
CA ASN A 55 16.37 31.15 10.91
C ASN A 55 16.17 32.40 10.03
N ASP A 56 16.61 32.30 8.77
CA ASP A 56 16.63 33.39 7.79
C ASP A 56 15.54 33.13 6.73
N ASP A 57 14.50 33.97 6.77
CA ASP A 57 13.34 33.85 5.88
C ASP A 57 13.68 34.04 4.40
N GLU A 58 14.71 34.81 4.07
CA GLU A 58 15.15 35.06 2.69
C GLU A 58 15.97 33.88 2.16
N LEU A 59 16.79 33.27 3.02
CA LEU A 59 17.52 32.03 2.72
C LEU A 59 16.55 30.85 2.58
N ASN A 60 15.59 30.72 3.50
CA ASN A 60 14.52 29.72 3.42
C ASN A 60 13.67 29.93 2.15
N ALA A 61 13.41 31.18 1.74
CA ALA A 61 12.71 31.48 0.49
C ALA A 61 13.50 31.11 -0.78
N LYS A 62 14.84 31.08 -0.74
CA LYS A 62 15.69 30.65 -1.86
C LYS A 62 15.73 29.13 -2.03
N PHE A 63 15.69 28.38 -0.92
CA PHE A 63 15.62 26.90 -0.97
C PHE A 63 14.19 26.38 -1.11
N ARG A 64 13.19 27.17 -0.70
CA ARG A 64 11.76 26.90 -0.91
C ARG A 64 11.44 26.38 -2.30
N PRO A 65 11.78 27.04 -3.41
CA PRO A 65 11.43 26.55 -4.75
C PRO A 65 12.13 25.24 -5.13
N TYR A 66 13.30 24.91 -4.58
CA TYR A 66 13.95 23.60 -4.81
C TYR A 66 13.42 22.49 -3.89
N ILE A 67 12.60 22.86 -2.90
CA ILE A 67 11.89 21.98 -1.96
C ILE A 67 10.39 21.90 -2.32
N GLU A 68 9.85 22.91 -3.03
CA GLU A 68 8.45 23.09 -3.40
C GLU A 68 8.19 22.89 -4.92
N SER A 69 9.21 22.64 -5.76
CA SER A 69 9.06 22.31 -7.19
C SER A 69 8.97 20.80 -7.44
N ASP A 70 8.55 20.43 -8.66
CA ASP A 70 8.63 19.05 -9.18
C ASP A 70 10.03 18.43 -9.00
N ASP A 71 11.09 19.26 -8.89
CA ASP A 71 12.47 18.80 -8.66
C ASP A 71 12.64 18.14 -7.29
N PHE A 72 11.95 18.60 -6.23
CA PHE A 72 12.03 17.96 -4.92
C PHE A 72 11.29 16.63 -4.91
N VAL A 73 10.17 16.55 -5.61
CA VAL A 73 9.42 15.31 -5.79
C VAL A 73 10.29 14.31 -6.55
N GLU A 74 10.94 14.74 -7.64
CA GLU A 74 11.88 13.92 -8.41
C GLU A 74 13.08 13.47 -7.57
N PHE A 75 13.69 14.40 -6.83
CA PHE A 75 14.77 14.07 -5.90
C PHE A 75 14.34 13.02 -4.88
N ARG A 76 13.16 13.17 -4.26
CA ARG A 76 12.63 12.16 -3.32
C ARG A 76 12.35 10.81 -3.98
N MET A 77 12.00 10.78 -5.27
CA MET A 77 11.88 9.54 -6.04
C MET A 77 13.25 8.90 -6.27
N GLN A 78 14.25 9.66 -6.69
CA GLN A 78 15.63 9.18 -6.88
C GLN A 78 16.24 8.63 -5.57
N VAL A 79 16.01 9.32 -4.44
CA VAL A 79 16.38 8.81 -3.11
C VAL A 79 15.67 7.50 -2.81
N SER A 80 14.38 7.38 -3.16
CA SER A 80 13.63 6.15 -2.94
C SER A 80 14.20 4.99 -3.75
N ASP A 81 14.48 5.21 -5.02
CA ASP A 81 15.03 4.19 -5.92
C ASP A 81 16.40 3.72 -5.41
N THR A 82 17.27 4.66 -5.06
CA THR A 82 18.57 4.37 -4.44
C THR A 82 18.42 3.56 -3.15
N LEU A 83 17.48 3.92 -2.26
CA LEU A 83 17.23 3.19 -1.02
C LEU A 83 16.78 1.75 -1.28
N ARG A 84 15.93 1.51 -2.29
CA ARG A 84 15.50 0.15 -2.64
C ARG A 84 16.68 -0.70 -3.14
N ASP A 85 17.61 -0.10 -3.88
CA ASP A 85 18.77 -0.81 -4.43
C ASP A 85 19.78 -1.19 -3.36
N VAL A 86 19.84 -0.47 -2.24
CA VAL A 86 20.92 -0.60 -1.26
C VAL A 86 20.49 -1.11 0.11
N VAL A 87 19.19 -1.11 0.42
CA VAL A 87 18.69 -1.50 1.75
C VAL A 87 19.10 -2.92 2.14
N PHE A 88 19.36 -3.81 1.17
CA PHE A 88 19.82 -5.17 1.42
C PHE A 88 21.19 -5.22 2.14
N ILE A 89 22.03 -4.19 1.99
CA ILE A 89 23.36 -4.11 2.62
C ILE A 89 23.22 -3.86 4.13
N VAL A 90 22.37 -2.90 4.51
CA VAL A 90 22.11 -2.53 5.91
C VAL A 90 21.18 -3.55 6.58
N GLY A 91 20.26 -4.12 5.80
CA GLY A 91 19.16 -4.95 6.24
C GLY A 91 17.92 -4.11 6.55
N THR A 92 16.77 -4.50 5.99
CA THR A 92 15.49 -3.80 6.16
C THR A 92 15.12 -3.62 7.63
N ASP A 93 15.22 -4.69 8.44
CA ASP A 93 14.83 -4.65 9.86
C ASP A 93 15.61 -3.61 10.66
N ARG A 94 16.93 -3.53 10.43
CA ARG A 94 17.80 -2.55 11.12
C ARG A 94 17.47 -1.13 10.68
N CYS A 95 17.21 -0.91 9.40
CA CYS A 95 16.84 0.40 8.89
C CYS A 95 15.49 0.86 9.46
N VAL A 96 14.48 -0.01 9.47
CA VAL A 96 13.17 0.27 10.10
C VAL A 96 13.33 0.57 11.59
N GLN A 97 14.13 -0.22 12.32
CA GLN A 97 14.40 0.03 13.73
C GLN A 97 15.03 1.40 13.98
N SER A 98 16.04 1.79 13.19
CA SER A 98 16.68 3.10 13.30
C SER A 98 15.71 4.24 13.04
N MET A 99 14.88 4.14 11.99
CA MET A 99 13.90 5.18 11.67
C MET A 99 12.78 5.25 12.72
N LEU A 100 12.36 4.12 13.29
CA LEU A 100 11.42 4.09 14.40
C LEU A 100 12.00 4.74 15.67
N SER A 101 13.29 4.56 15.93
CA SER A 101 13.96 5.25 17.03
C SER A 101 13.91 6.76 16.84
N ILE A 102 14.10 7.27 15.61
CA ILE A 102 13.96 8.70 15.30
C ILE A 102 12.53 9.13 15.63
N LEU A 103 11.52 8.45 15.09
CA LEU A 103 10.10 8.76 15.34
C LEU A 103 9.72 8.82 16.83
N GLN A 104 10.38 8.04 17.69
CA GLN A 104 10.16 8.05 19.14
C GLN A 104 10.86 9.20 19.86
N THR A 105 11.92 9.76 19.28
CA THR A 105 12.72 10.85 19.85
C THR A 105 12.31 12.24 19.37
N VAL A 106 11.59 12.31 18.26
CA VAL A 106 11.15 13.56 17.63
C VAL A 106 10.25 14.34 18.59
N SER A 107 10.52 15.64 18.72
CA SER A 107 9.79 16.53 19.64
C SER A 107 8.37 16.83 19.15
N SER A 108 7.48 17.22 20.07
CA SER A 108 6.13 17.63 19.71
C SER A 108 6.16 18.90 18.84
N GLY A 109 6.01 18.75 17.53
CA GLY A 109 5.96 19.87 16.57
C GLY A 109 6.71 19.62 15.26
N SER A 110 7.70 18.71 15.23
CA SER A 110 8.47 18.39 14.02
C SER A 110 7.84 17.27 13.19
N TRP A 111 6.70 17.62 12.57
CA TRP A 111 5.98 16.72 11.66
C TRP A 111 6.83 16.35 10.43
N ASP A 112 7.75 17.21 10.04
CA ASP A 112 8.67 17.11 8.91
C ASP A 112 9.77 16.06 9.17
N GLU A 113 10.39 16.07 10.35
CA GLU A 113 11.32 15.02 10.78
C GLU A 113 10.59 13.67 10.88
N SER A 114 9.37 13.68 11.43
CA SER A 114 8.53 12.50 11.51
C SER A 114 8.18 11.97 10.12
N GLU A 115 7.83 12.86 9.19
CA GLU A 115 7.49 12.52 7.81
C GLU A 115 8.70 11.93 7.09
N ALA A 116 9.88 12.53 7.23
CA ALA A 116 11.09 12.06 6.58
C ALA A 116 11.46 10.63 7.05
N ALA A 117 11.43 10.37 8.35
CA ALA A 117 11.66 9.03 8.89
C ALA A 117 10.60 8.04 8.38
N LEU A 118 9.32 8.42 8.39
CA LEU A 118 8.23 7.58 7.90
C LEU A 118 8.33 7.33 6.38
N TYR A 119 8.83 8.30 5.63
CA TYR A 119 9.05 8.18 4.19
C TYR A 119 10.09 7.12 3.88
N ILE A 120 11.25 7.14 4.56
CA ILE A 120 12.28 6.11 4.43
C ILE A 120 11.69 4.74 4.73
N ILE A 121 10.96 4.60 5.84
CA ILE A 121 10.28 3.34 6.19
C ILE A 121 9.34 2.93 5.06
N SER A 122 8.48 3.84 4.57
CA SER A 122 7.51 3.54 3.51
C SER A 122 8.16 3.02 2.23
N VAL A 123 9.38 3.46 1.91
CA VAL A 123 10.12 3.01 0.72
C VAL A 123 10.58 1.58 0.87
N ILE A 124 11.10 1.19 2.04
CA ILE A 124 11.76 -0.10 2.24
C ILE A 124 10.85 -1.19 2.83
N VAL A 125 9.68 -0.81 3.34
CA VAL A 125 8.82 -1.71 4.13
C VAL A 125 8.33 -2.93 3.35
N HIS A 126 8.29 -2.85 2.02
CA HIS A 126 7.91 -3.97 1.15
C HIS A 126 8.85 -5.19 1.28
N ASN A 127 10.06 -4.99 1.81
CA ASN A 127 11.03 -6.06 2.04
C ASN A 127 10.91 -6.69 3.43
N VAL A 128 9.98 -6.23 4.27
CA VAL A 128 9.78 -6.80 5.61
C VAL A 128 9.17 -8.19 5.49
N LEU A 129 9.72 -9.14 6.23
CA LEU A 129 9.19 -10.50 6.28
C LEU A 129 7.81 -10.50 6.95
N PRO A 130 6.84 -11.27 6.42
CA PRO A 130 5.51 -11.34 7.04
C PRO A 130 5.52 -11.89 8.48
N SER A 131 6.59 -12.59 8.87
CA SER A 131 6.82 -13.10 10.22
C SER A 131 7.34 -12.05 11.22
N GLU A 132 7.54 -10.79 10.81
CA GLU A 132 7.93 -9.71 11.71
C GLU A 132 6.76 -9.37 12.65
N THR A 133 6.95 -9.46 13.96
CA THR A 133 5.85 -9.27 14.93
C THR A 133 6.17 -8.24 16.01
N THR A 134 7.23 -7.45 15.84
CA THR A 134 7.73 -6.54 16.86
C THR A 134 7.59 -5.09 16.45
N LEU A 135 8.14 -4.69 15.30
CA LEU A 135 8.23 -3.29 14.88
C LEU A 135 7.04 -2.86 14.02
N VAL A 136 6.65 -3.67 13.04
CA VAL A 136 5.56 -3.37 12.11
C VAL A 136 4.20 -3.24 12.81
N PRO A 137 3.80 -4.12 13.76
CA PRO A 137 2.55 -3.92 14.48
C PRO A 137 2.47 -2.57 15.20
N LEU A 138 3.56 -2.17 15.87
CA LEU A 138 3.65 -0.90 16.59
C LEU A 138 3.56 0.28 15.63
N LEU A 139 4.26 0.20 14.50
CA LEU A 139 4.22 1.21 13.45
C LEU A 139 2.81 1.38 12.87
N VAL A 140 2.14 0.29 12.54
CA VAL A 140 0.77 0.33 12.02
C VAL A 140 -0.19 0.88 13.07
N GLN A 141 -0.07 0.45 14.33
CA GLN A 141 -0.88 1.00 15.42
C GLN A 141 -0.65 2.51 15.61
N ALA A 142 0.59 3.00 15.47
CA ALA A 142 0.88 4.43 15.56
C ALA A 142 0.23 5.22 14.41
N VAL A 143 0.29 4.70 13.18
CA VAL A 143 -0.38 5.29 12.01
C VAL A 143 -1.90 5.38 12.21
N LEU A 144 -2.52 4.29 12.68
CA LEU A 144 -3.98 4.24 12.88
C LEU A 144 -4.46 5.17 13.99
N ASN A 145 -3.63 5.40 15.01
CA ASN A 145 -3.93 6.28 16.14
C ASN A 145 -3.40 7.71 15.97
N MET A 146 -2.98 8.10 14.75
CA MET A 146 -2.51 9.45 14.50
C MET A 146 -3.59 10.50 14.86
N PRO A 147 -3.19 11.63 15.46
CA PRO A 147 -4.09 12.74 15.74
C PRO A 147 -4.79 13.28 14.48
N LEU A 148 -6.03 13.77 14.64
CA LEU A 148 -6.81 14.36 13.53
C LEU A 148 -6.18 15.65 12.98
N ASN A 149 -5.38 16.34 13.80
CA ASN A 149 -4.63 17.55 13.45
C ASN A 149 -3.21 17.26 12.95
N SER A 150 -2.87 15.99 12.68
CA SER A 150 -1.60 15.63 12.05
C SER A 150 -1.43 16.35 10.70
N HIS A 151 -0.18 16.69 10.38
CA HIS A 151 0.13 17.41 9.15
C HIS A 151 -0.29 16.60 7.90
N PRO A 152 -0.88 17.22 6.86
CA PRO A 152 -1.37 16.50 5.68
C PRO A 152 -0.31 15.65 4.97
N ILE A 153 0.93 16.13 4.88
CA ILE A 153 2.02 15.39 4.22
C ILE A 153 2.36 14.12 5.01
N LEU A 154 2.38 14.20 6.34
CA LEU A 154 2.60 13.04 7.21
C LEU A 154 1.48 12.00 7.04
N ILE A 155 0.22 12.44 6.94
CA ILE A 155 -0.92 11.55 6.67
C ILE A 155 -0.77 10.89 5.30
N HIS A 156 -0.42 11.66 4.27
CA HIS A 156 -0.21 11.15 2.92
C HIS A 156 0.88 10.06 2.90
N THR A 157 2.03 10.29 3.53
CA THR A 157 3.12 9.31 3.63
C THR A 157 2.70 8.08 4.44
N SER A 158 1.87 8.25 5.47
CA SER A 158 1.30 7.14 6.24
C SER A 158 0.35 6.26 5.43
N VAL A 159 -0.46 6.85 4.54
CA VAL A 159 -1.30 6.08 3.59
C VAL A 159 -0.41 5.25 2.66
N LYS A 160 0.67 5.85 2.12
CA LYS A 160 1.63 5.15 1.26
C LYS A 160 2.33 4.01 1.99
N LEU A 161 2.72 4.21 3.25
CA LEU A 161 3.29 3.17 4.10
C LEU A 161 2.35 1.96 4.23
N LEU A 162 1.06 2.18 4.56
CA LEU A 162 0.08 1.09 4.64
C LEU A 162 -0.09 0.38 3.29
N GLY A 163 -0.12 1.15 2.20
CA GLY A 163 -0.18 0.62 0.84
C GLY A 163 1.04 -0.20 0.42
N ASN A 164 2.19 -0.05 1.09
CA ASN A 164 3.40 -0.83 0.82
C ASN A 164 3.59 -2.03 1.77
N LEU A 165 2.76 -2.14 2.82
CA LEU A 165 2.81 -3.20 3.83
C LEU A 165 1.95 -4.43 3.47
N ILE A 166 1.62 -4.60 2.19
CA ILE A 166 0.59 -5.55 1.72
C ILE A 166 0.89 -7.00 2.12
N ASP A 167 2.13 -7.47 1.92
CA ASP A 167 2.51 -8.86 2.23
C ASP A 167 2.40 -9.16 3.73
N TRP A 168 2.82 -8.19 4.56
CA TRP A 168 2.70 -8.30 6.00
C TRP A 168 1.23 -8.29 6.46
N LEU A 169 0.43 -7.35 5.91
CA LEU A 169 -1.00 -7.23 6.21
C LEU A 169 -1.77 -8.51 5.82
N PHE A 170 -1.40 -9.13 4.70
CA PHE A 170 -2.02 -10.36 4.22
C PHE A 170 -1.81 -11.53 5.18
N ASP A 171 -0.57 -11.83 5.58
CA ASP A 171 -0.29 -12.96 6.46
C ASP A 171 -0.77 -12.74 7.91
N ASN A 172 -0.88 -11.47 8.34
CA ASN A 172 -1.38 -11.08 9.67
C ASN A 172 -2.88 -10.72 9.66
N SER A 173 -3.63 -11.06 8.60
CA SER A 173 -5.05 -10.72 8.45
C SER A 173 -6.01 -11.59 9.29
N GLU A 174 -5.65 -12.86 9.53
CA GLU A 174 -6.47 -13.83 10.29
C GLU A 174 -5.65 -14.70 11.27
N TYR A 175 -4.33 -14.82 11.08
CA TYR A 175 -3.50 -15.77 11.82
C TYR A 175 -2.73 -15.07 12.95
N GLN A 176 -2.95 -15.53 14.19
CA GLN A 176 -2.27 -15.09 15.43
C GLN A 176 -2.75 -13.79 16.09
N GLY A 177 -4.06 -13.68 16.35
CA GLY A 177 -4.57 -13.22 17.65
C GLY A 177 -4.41 -11.74 18.08
N SER A 178 -3.76 -10.86 17.30
CA SER A 178 -3.60 -9.46 17.72
C SER A 178 -3.88 -8.39 16.66
N PHE A 179 -3.89 -8.72 15.37
CA PHE A 179 -4.08 -7.72 14.31
C PHE A 179 -5.32 -8.05 13.45
N ASN A 180 -6.20 -7.07 13.25
CA ASN A 180 -7.36 -7.15 12.37
C ASN A 180 -7.07 -6.21 11.20
N LEU A 181 -7.33 -6.63 9.96
CA LEU A 181 -7.15 -5.79 8.76
C LEU A 181 -8.17 -4.62 8.71
N GLU A 182 -9.30 -4.78 9.40
CA GLU A 182 -10.44 -3.86 9.36
C GLU A 182 -10.15 -2.43 9.80
N PRO A 183 -9.44 -2.15 10.91
CA PRO A 183 -9.00 -0.80 11.24
C PRO A 183 -8.20 -0.13 10.14
N CYS A 184 -7.32 -0.86 9.43
CA CYS A 184 -6.58 -0.31 8.30
C CYS A 184 -7.50 0.06 7.14
N ILE A 185 -8.38 -0.85 6.72
CA ILE A 185 -9.32 -0.58 5.64
C ILE A 185 -10.25 0.57 6.00
N ASN A 186 -10.79 0.61 7.22
CA ASN A 186 -11.67 1.69 7.67
C ASN A 186 -10.94 3.04 7.73
N TRP A 187 -9.69 3.07 8.17
CA TRP A 187 -8.88 4.28 8.18
C TRP A 187 -8.60 4.78 6.75
N LEU A 188 -8.28 3.88 5.82
CA LEU A 188 -8.11 4.20 4.41
C LEU A 188 -9.42 4.65 3.74
N LEU A 189 -10.56 4.07 4.11
CA LEU A 189 -11.89 4.50 3.66
C LEU A 189 -12.25 5.91 4.15
N ASP A 190 -11.81 6.33 5.34
CA ASP A 190 -11.90 7.74 5.77
C ASP A 190 -11.01 8.65 4.90
N LYS A 191 -9.79 8.21 4.54
CA LYS A 191 -8.87 9.03 3.74
C LYS A 191 -9.28 9.17 2.28
N VAL A 192 -9.78 8.11 1.65
CA VAL A 192 -10.14 8.14 0.21
C VAL A 192 -11.26 9.13 -0.10
N GLN A 193 -12.09 9.48 0.88
CA GLN A 193 -13.14 10.48 0.76
C GLN A 193 -12.62 11.93 0.80
N LYS A 194 -11.33 12.14 1.10
CA LYS A 194 -10.71 13.46 1.22
C LYS A 194 -9.93 13.78 -0.06
N PRO A 195 -10.17 14.94 -0.72
CA PRO A 195 -9.52 15.29 -1.99
C PRO A 195 -7.98 15.28 -1.95
N GLU A 196 -7.39 15.49 -0.78
CA GLU A 196 -5.94 15.50 -0.56
C GLU A 196 -5.34 14.09 -0.63
N TYR A 197 -6.11 13.06 -0.27
CA TYR A 197 -5.61 11.69 -0.13
C TYR A 197 -6.26 10.69 -1.09
N VAL A 198 -7.30 11.08 -1.83
CA VAL A 198 -8.10 10.21 -2.70
C VAL A 198 -7.25 9.30 -3.61
N ARG A 199 -6.18 9.84 -4.21
CA ARG A 199 -5.31 9.07 -5.11
C ARG A 199 -4.51 8.02 -4.34
N VAL A 200 -3.71 8.45 -3.37
CA VAL A 200 -2.84 7.54 -2.60
C VAL A 200 -3.65 6.51 -1.79
N ALA A 201 -4.82 6.89 -1.30
CA ALA A 201 -5.69 5.99 -0.53
C ALA A 201 -6.41 4.96 -1.41
N SER A 202 -6.87 5.35 -2.61
CA SER A 202 -7.46 4.39 -3.56
C SER A 202 -6.42 3.41 -4.11
N GLU A 203 -5.20 3.88 -4.40
CA GLU A 203 -4.05 3.03 -4.77
C GLU A 203 -3.75 2.01 -3.64
N ALA A 204 -3.63 2.47 -2.39
CA ALA A 204 -3.40 1.58 -1.24
C ALA A 204 -4.53 0.56 -1.04
N LEU A 205 -5.79 1.00 -1.11
CA LEU A 205 -6.96 0.12 -1.00
C LEU A 205 -6.95 -0.94 -2.10
N ASN A 206 -6.68 -0.55 -3.35
CA ASN A 206 -6.62 -1.49 -4.47
C ASN A 206 -5.57 -2.57 -4.23
N SER A 207 -4.33 -2.18 -3.92
CA SER A 207 -3.25 -3.14 -3.73
C SER A 207 -3.48 -4.09 -2.54
N ILE A 208 -4.06 -3.58 -1.44
CA ILE A 208 -4.42 -4.43 -0.29
C ILE A 208 -5.54 -5.41 -0.67
N CYS A 209 -6.58 -4.95 -1.34
CA CYS A 209 -7.73 -5.78 -1.71
C CYS A 209 -7.40 -6.80 -2.80
N GLU A 210 -6.52 -6.44 -3.75
CA GLU A 210 -6.01 -7.37 -4.75
C GLU A 210 -5.27 -8.54 -4.11
N LYS A 211 -4.45 -8.29 -3.08
CA LYS A 211 -3.74 -9.36 -2.36
C LYS A 211 -4.65 -10.17 -1.44
N CYS A 212 -5.52 -9.51 -0.68
CA CYS A 212 -6.35 -10.14 0.35
C CYS A 212 -7.62 -10.78 -0.20
N GLU A 213 -8.00 -10.51 -1.46
CA GLU A 213 -9.16 -11.06 -2.16
C GLU A 213 -10.42 -11.12 -1.27
N ASN A 214 -10.96 -12.32 -1.03
CA ASN A 214 -12.20 -12.54 -0.27
C ASN A 214 -12.12 -12.09 1.19
N SER A 215 -10.93 -11.99 1.79
CA SER A 215 -10.78 -11.52 3.17
C SER A 215 -11.22 -10.06 3.34
N CYS A 216 -11.20 -9.29 2.25
CA CYS A 216 -11.71 -7.92 2.22
C CYS A 216 -13.20 -7.81 1.87
N LEU A 217 -13.91 -8.92 1.60
CA LEU A 217 -15.29 -8.89 1.10
C LEU A 217 -16.27 -8.13 2.01
N LYS A 218 -16.04 -8.16 3.34
CA LYS A 218 -16.83 -7.40 4.32
C LYS A 218 -16.80 -5.88 4.08
N HIS A 219 -15.79 -5.38 3.40
CA HIS A 219 -15.62 -3.96 3.07
C HIS A 219 -16.13 -3.57 1.68
N PHE A 220 -16.62 -4.54 0.89
CA PHE A 220 -17.09 -4.29 -0.49
C PHE A 220 -18.06 -3.11 -0.57
N ASP A 221 -19.09 -3.09 0.29
CA ASP A 221 -20.11 -2.04 0.24
C ASP A 221 -19.56 -0.67 0.66
N GLY A 222 -18.55 -0.65 1.54
CA GLY A 222 -17.84 0.57 1.92
C GLY A 222 -17.04 1.16 0.76
N LEU A 223 -16.25 0.33 0.06
CA LEU A 223 -15.48 0.77 -1.12
C LEU A 223 -16.41 1.19 -2.26
N PHE A 224 -17.44 0.39 -2.55
CA PHE A 224 -18.39 0.68 -3.62
C PHE A 224 -19.19 1.96 -3.35
N GLY A 225 -19.51 2.25 -2.09
CA GLY A 225 -20.20 3.47 -1.68
C GLY A 225 -19.39 4.76 -1.87
N VAL A 226 -18.06 4.67 -1.98
CA VAL A 226 -17.18 5.83 -2.25
C VAL A 226 -17.29 6.29 -3.71
N ILE A 227 -17.52 5.37 -4.64
CA ILE A 227 -17.50 5.67 -6.08
C ILE A 227 -18.49 6.80 -6.46
N PRO A 228 -19.78 6.75 -6.08
CA PRO A 228 -20.71 7.86 -6.35
C PRO A 228 -20.29 9.20 -5.74
N LEU A 229 -19.58 9.19 -4.60
CA LEU A 229 -19.09 10.41 -3.97
C LEU A 229 -18.00 11.06 -4.83
N LEU A 230 -17.05 10.27 -5.33
CA LEU A 230 -15.99 10.76 -6.22
C LEU A 230 -16.54 11.27 -7.55
N GLU A 231 -17.57 10.63 -8.07
CA GLU A 231 -18.24 11.05 -9.31
C GLU A 231 -19.02 12.37 -9.17
N SER A 232 -19.29 12.81 -7.94
CA SER A 232 -19.88 14.12 -7.68
C SER A 232 -18.84 15.25 -7.56
N GLY A 233 -17.55 14.92 -7.71
CA GLY A 233 -16.45 15.87 -7.60
C GLY A 233 -16.50 16.97 -8.66
N GLN A 234 -16.14 18.20 -8.26
CA GLN A 234 -16.21 19.38 -9.12
C GLN A 234 -14.91 19.66 -9.89
N SER A 235 -13.77 19.13 -9.44
CA SER A 235 -12.43 19.39 -9.99
C SER A 235 -11.54 18.13 -9.91
N ARG A 236 -10.43 18.13 -10.66
CA ARG A 236 -9.47 17.00 -10.75
C ARG A 236 -10.09 15.72 -11.31
N GLY A 237 -10.90 15.86 -12.36
CA GLY A 237 -11.65 14.78 -13.00
C GLY A 237 -10.76 13.57 -13.32
N GLN A 238 -9.58 13.77 -13.90
CA GLN A 238 -8.70 12.65 -14.24
C GLN A 238 -8.17 11.91 -13.00
N GLN A 239 -7.81 12.64 -11.95
CA GLN A 239 -7.37 12.05 -10.69
C GLN A 239 -8.50 11.25 -10.04
N LEU A 240 -9.72 11.79 -10.06
CA LEU A 240 -10.90 11.12 -9.53
C LEU A 240 -11.21 9.86 -10.33
N GLU A 241 -11.14 9.90 -11.65
CA GLU A 241 -11.36 8.72 -12.50
C GLU A 241 -10.33 7.63 -12.21
N ASN A 242 -9.04 7.96 -12.14
CA ASN A 242 -7.99 7.00 -11.79
C ASN A 242 -8.26 6.35 -10.43
N SER A 243 -8.76 7.14 -9.46
CA SER A 243 -9.12 6.64 -8.13
C SER A 243 -10.35 5.74 -8.17
N ILE A 244 -11.36 6.07 -8.99
CA ILE A 244 -12.55 5.24 -9.18
C ILE A 244 -12.19 3.92 -9.86
N LEU A 245 -11.31 3.95 -10.88
CA LEU A 245 -10.80 2.73 -11.50
C LEU A 245 -10.09 1.84 -10.48
N ALA A 246 -9.22 2.40 -9.63
CA ALA A 246 -8.57 1.64 -8.57
C ALA A 246 -9.59 1.00 -7.60
N LEU A 247 -10.64 1.72 -7.19
CA LEU A 247 -11.69 1.18 -6.33
C LEU A 247 -12.55 0.10 -7.02
N LEU A 248 -12.84 0.26 -8.32
CA LEU A 248 -13.56 -0.75 -9.11
C LEU A 248 -12.73 -2.03 -9.25
N GLN A 249 -11.43 -1.91 -9.48
CA GLN A 249 -10.49 -3.04 -9.53
C GLN A 249 -10.43 -3.75 -8.17
N ALA A 250 -10.35 -2.99 -7.07
CA ALA A 250 -10.40 -3.50 -5.71
C ALA A 250 -11.70 -4.29 -5.43
N CYS A 251 -12.84 -3.75 -5.84
CA CYS A 251 -14.12 -4.44 -5.66
C CYS A 251 -14.25 -5.70 -6.52
N ALA A 252 -13.67 -5.68 -7.73
CA ALA A 252 -13.66 -6.81 -8.66
C ALA A 252 -12.78 -7.96 -8.18
N SER A 253 -11.59 -7.66 -7.64
CA SER A 253 -10.65 -8.66 -7.13
C SER A 253 -11.22 -9.45 -5.94
N MET A 254 -12.01 -8.80 -5.07
CA MET A 254 -12.72 -9.43 -3.95
C MET A 254 -13.77 -10.48 -4.37
N LEU A 255 -14.13 -10.56 -5.66
CA LEU A 255 -15.11 -11.55 -6.13
C LEU A 255 -14.46 -12.90 -6.43
N ASN A 256 -13.13 -12.95 -6.59
CA ASN A 256 -12.43 -14.17 -6.94
C ASN A 256 -12.47 -15.18 -5.80
N GLY A 257 -12.99 -16.37 -6.07
CA GLY A 257 -13.15 -17.43 -5.07
C GLY A 257 -14.51 -17.48 -4.39
N LEU A 258 -15.44 -16.58 -4.72
CA LEU A 258 -16.83 -16.67 -4.25
C LEU A 258 -17.64 -17.75 -5.02
N PRO A 259 -18.78 -18.19 -4.47
CA PRO A 259 -19.76 -18.98 -5.21
C PRO A 259 -20.24 -18.25 -6.48
N GLY A 260 -20.55 -19.00 -7.54
CA GLY A 260 -20.90 -18.43 -8.85
C GLY A 260 -22.10 -17.48 -8.79
N ASP A 261 -23.10 -17.78 -7.95
CA ASP A 261 -24.27 -16.92 -7.75
C ASP A 261 -23.90 -15.58 -7.09
N GLU A 262 -22.98 -15.59 -6.13
CA GLU A 262 -22.48 -14.37 -5.47
C GLU A 262 -21.61 -13.53 -6.41
N ILE A 263 -20.73 -14.18 -7.19
CA ILE A 263 -19.96 -13.50 -8.25
C ILE A 263 -20.91 -12.81 -9.21
N ALA A 264 -21.90 -13.53 -9.75
CA ALA A 264 -22.86 -12.96 -10.70
C ALA A 264 -23.65 -11.79 -10.11
N SER A 265 -24.11 -11.91 -8.86
CA SER A 265 -24.84 -10.86 -8.17
C SER A 265 -24.00 -9.60 -7.97
N ARG A 266 -22.76 -9.73 -7.48
CA ARG A 266 -21.88 -8.57 -7.21
C ARG A 266 -21.30 -7.98 -8.49
N LEU A 267 -20.95 -8.81 -9.47
CA LEU A 267 -20.52 -8.35 -10.79
C LEU A 267 -21.59 -7.51 -11.48
N ARG A 268 -22.86 -7.93 -11.38
CA ARG A 268 -23.98 -7.11 -11.87
C ARG A 268 -24.00 -5.74 -11.19
N ARG A 269 -23.87 -5.68 -9.87
CA ARG A 269 -23.79 -4.41 -9.11
C ARG A 269 -22.63 -3.52 -9.57
N LEU A 270 -21.49 -4.09 -9.93
CA LEU A 270 -20.33 -3.33 -10.43
C LEU A 270 -20.50 -2.82 -11.86
N VAL A 271 -21.22 -3.55 -12.72
CA VAL A 271 -21.32 -3.22 -14.16
C VAL A 271 -22.56 -2.38 -14.48
N GLU A 272 -23.65 -2.56 -13.75
CA GLU A 272 -24.94 -1.95 -14.05
C GLU A 272 -24.95 -0.40 -14.01
N PRO A 273 -24.31 0.28 -13.03
CA PRO A 273 -24.23 1.74 -13.07
C PRO A 273 -23.46 2.27 -14.30
N GLN A 274 -22.45 1.50 -14.75
CA GLN A 274 -21.56 1.88 -15.84
C GLN A 274 -22.30 1.76 -17.17
N LEU A 275 -23.00 0.64 -17.37
CA LEU A 275 -23.88 0.42 -18.52
C LEU A 275 -25.02 1.44 -18.56
N SER A 276 -25.61 1.78 -17.42
CA SER A 276 -26.73 2.73 -17.35
C SER A 276 -26.31 4.11 -17.85
N ARG A 277 -25.12 4.58 -17.46
CA ARG A 277 -24.59 5.87 -17.89
C ARG A 277 -24.15 5.88 -19.34
N LEU A 278 -23.47 4.82 -19.79
CA LEU A 278 -23.16 4.64 -21.20
C LEU A 278 -24.43 4.65 -22.07
N ALA A 279 -25.47 3.93 -21.65
CA ALA A 279 -26.75 3.88 -22.35
C ALA A 279 -27.45 5.25 -22.35
N ALA A 280 -27.36 6.03 -21.28
CA ALA A 280 -27.89 7.39 -21.22
C ALA A 280 -27.15 8.32 -22.19
N LEU A 281 -25.81 8.22 -22.26
CA LEU A 281 -25.00 8.99 -23.21
C LEU A 281 -25.36 8.66 -24.66
N LEU A 282 -25.43 7.37 -25.00
CA LEU A 282 -25.76 6.93 -26.37
C LEU A 282 -27.15 7.42 -26.82
N LYS A 283 -28.11 7.58 -25.91
CA LYS A 283 -29.42 8.17 -26.20
C LYS A 283 -29.39 9.68 -26.38
N SER A 284 -28.39 10.34 -25.81
CA SER A 284 -28.24 11.81 -25.82
C SER A 284 -27.50 12.33 -27.05
N ILE A 285 -26.81 11.47 -27.81
CA ILE A 285 -26.12 11.83 -29.05
C ILE A 285 -27.17 12.23 -30.10
N PRO A 286 -27.30 13.52 -30.48
CA PRO A 286 -28.20 13.93 -31.54
C PRO A 286 -27.62 13.50 -32.89
N ASN A 287 -28.48 13.16 -33.83
CA ASN A 287 -28.12 12.67 -35.17
C ASN A 287 -27.63 13.77 -36.13
N ASP A 288 -27.26 14.96 -35.64
CA ASP A 288 -26.91 16.10 -36.48
C ASP A 288 -25.49 16.60 -36.18
N GLN A 289 -24.64 16.46 -37.21
CA GLN A 289 -23.46 17.30 -37.40
C GLN A 289 -23.92 18.75 -37.42
N ASN A 290 -23.50 19.58 -36.45
CA ASN A 290 -23.09 20.97 -36.71
C ASN A 290 -22.60 21.70 -35.46
N ASN A 291 -21.52 22.45 -35.68
CA ASN A 291 -21.00 23.59 -34.94
C ASN A 291 -20.08 23.32 -33.74
N GLU A 292 -18.80 23.19 -34.09
CA GLU A 292 -17.68 23.66 -33.29
C GLU A 292 -17.92 25.11 -32.86
N ALA A 293 -18.16 25.33 -31.56
CA ALA A 293 -17.90 26.60 -30.92
C ALA A 293 -16.68 26.42 -30.01
N GLN A 294 -15.53 26.86 -30.52
CA GLN A 294 -14.32 27.06 -29.75
C GLN A 294 -14.60 28.12 -28.68
N GLN A 295 -14.75 27.68 -27.44
CA GLN A 295 -14.54 28.51 -26.25
C GLN A 295 -13.38 27.90 -25.47
N SER A 296 -12.42 28.77 -25.14
CA SER A 296 -11.16 28.52 -24.44
C SER A 296 -11.25 27.44 -23.35
N LYS A 297 -10.61 26.29 -23.63
CA LYS A 297 -10.80 24.99 -22.97
C LYS A 297 -9.72 24.61 -21.95
N GLU A 298 -8.91 25.53 -21.44
CA GLU A 298 -7.79 25.12 -20.58
C GLU A 298 -8.22 24.78 -19.15
N ASN A 299 -9.32 25.37 -18.63
CA ASN A 299 -9.77 25.12 -17.25
C ASN A 299 -11.09 24.34 -17.12
N ALA A 300 -11.79 24.06 -18.24
CA ALA A 300 -13.00 23.22 -18.26
C ALA A 300 -12.68 21.73 -18.55
N SER A 301 -11.46 21.45 -18.99
CA SER A 301 -10.96 20.15 -19.44
C SER A 301 -10.86 19.10 -18.32
N ASP A 302 -10.59 19.52 -17.07
CA ASP A 302 -10.36 18.62 -15.92
C ASP A 302 -11.55 18.55 -14.95
N SER A 303 -12.76 18.87 -15.43
CA SER A 303 -13.99 18.67 -14.64
C SER A 303 -14.57 17.28 -14.86
N TRP A 304 -15.22 16.72 -13.83
CA TRP A 304 -15.93 15.43 -13.93
C TRP A 304 -16.93 15.41 -15.10
N ALA A 305 -17.68 16.50 -15.25
CA ALA A 305 -18.67 16.66 -16.32
C ALA A 305 -18.06 16.54 -17.73
N SER A 306 -16.82 17.02 -17.91
CA SER A 306 -16.09 16.91 -19.17
C SER A 306 -15.76 15.45 -19.49
N ILE A 307 -15.07 14.76 -18.60
CA ILE A 307 -14.59 13.38 -18.85
C ILE A 307 -15.74 12.36 -18.92
N SER A 308 -16.80 12.57 -18.14
CA SER A 308 -17.94 11.65 -18.08
C SER A 308 -18.81 11.66 -19.34
N SER A 309 -18.61 12.64 -20.22
CA SER A 309 -19.27 12.72 -21.53
C SER A 309 -18.65 11.81 -22.60
N ASP A 310 -17.41 11.34 -22.38
CA ASP A 310 -16.74 10.40 -23.27
C ASP A 310 -17.23 8.97 -23.01
N PRO A 311 -17.83 8.27 -24.00
CA PRO A 311 -18.25 6.88 -23.85
C PRO A 311 -17.07 5.93 -23.55
N ALA A 312 -15.84 6.26 -23.95
CA ALA A 312 -14.66 5.44 -23.70
C ALA A 312 -14.43 5.21 -22.20
N LEU A 313 -14.65 6.23 -21.36
CA LEU A 313 -14.51 6.15 -19.91
C LEU A 313 -15.33 5.01 -19.31
N TRP A 314 -16.60 4.88 -19.71
CA TRP A 314 -17.49 3.84 -19.18
C TRP A 314 -17.11 2.46 -19.67
N VAL A 315 -16.64 2.35 -20.91
CA VAL A 315 -16.15 1.10 -21.50
C VAL A 315 -14.87 0.65 -20.79
N ASP A 316 -13.95 1.57 -20.52
CA ASP A 316 -12.68 1.30 -19.82
C ASP A 316 -12.92 0.80 -18.40
N ARG A 317 -13.88 1.37 -17.69
CA ARG A 317 -14.31 0.87 -16.36
C ARG A 317 -14.84 -0.56 -16.43
N ILE A 318 -15.69 -0.86 -17.40
CA ILE A 318 -16.22 -2.22 -17.59
C ILE A 318 -15.07 -3.19 -17.90
N ALA A 319 -14.16 -2.80 -18.80
CA ALA A 319 -12.98 -3.58 -19.13
C ALA A 319 -12.09 -3.81 -17.90
N ALA A 320 -11.87 -2.79 -17.07
CA ALA A 320 -11.13 -2.89 -15.83
C ALA A 320 -11.77 -3.88 -14.85
N ILE A 321 -13.10 -3.83 -14.65
CA ILE A 321 -13.81 -4.80 -13.78
C ILE A 321 -13.58 -6.23 -14.28
N PHE A 322 -13.78 -6.49 -15.57
CA PHE A 322 -13.61 -7.84 -16.13
C PHE A 322 -12.17 -8.32 -16.12
N ARG A 323 -11.18 -7.42 -16.23
CA ARG A 323 -9.75 -7.77 -16.18
C ARG A 323 -9.33 -8.37 -14.84
N TYR A 324 -9.95 -7.95 -13.74
CA TYR A 324 -9.62 -8.39 -12.38
C TYR A 324 -10.45 -9.57 -11.88
N ILE A 325 -11.44 -10.02 -12.65
CA ILE A 325 -12.22 -11.23 -12.33
C ILE A 325 -11.66 -12.40 -13.11
N GLN A 326 -11.20 -13.42 -12.40
CA GLN A 326 -10.71 -14.65 -13.01
C GLN A 326 -11.86 -15.36 -13.74
N PRO A 327 -11.60 -15.95 -14.92
CA PRO A 327 -12.60 -16.74 -15.64
C PRO A 327 -13.22 -17.79 -14.73
N TRP A 328 -14.52 -18.05 -14.85
CA TRP A 328 -15.21 -19.05 -14.02
C TRP A 328 -14.52 -20.43 -14.06
N THR A 329 -13.91 -20.79 -15.19
CA THR A 329 -13.13 -22.03 -15.35
C THR A 329 -11.91 -22.11 -14.43
N ASN A 330 -11.39 -20.98 -13.97
CA ASN A 330 -10.20 -20.88 -13.12
C ASN A 330 -10.58 -20.66 -11.64
N GLN A 331 -11.85 -20.38 -11.34
CA GLN A 331 -12.32 -20.12 -9.98
C GLN A 331 -12.22 -21.38 -9.11
N PRO A 332 -11.77 -21.28 -7.85
CA PRO A 332 -11.60 -22.44 -6.97
C PRO A 332 -12.95 -23.09 -6.59
N CYS A 333 -14.03 -22.30 -6.54
CA CYS A 333 -15.40 -22.77 -6.26
C CYS A 333 -16.10 -23.40 -7.46
N ASN A 334 -15.46 -23.46 -8.63
CA ASN A 334 -16.02 -24.15 -9.79
C ASN A 334 -16.11 -25.66 -9.50
N PRO A 335 -17.29 -26.30 -9.62
CA PRO A 335 -17.44 -27.74 -9.38
C PRO A 335 -16.47 -28.62 -10.17
N LYS A 336 -16.06 -28.20 -11.38
CA LYS A 336 -15.07 -28.91 -12.21
C LYS A 336 -13.64 -28.86 -11.64
N ASN A 337 -13.32 -27.86 -10.82
CA ASN A 337 -12.02 -27.68 -10.18
C ASN A 337 -11.94 -28.36 -8.80
N CYS A 338 -13.07 -28.48 -8.10
CA CYS A 338 -13.16 -29.17 -6.81
C CYS A 338 -12.74 -30.65 -6.89
N VAL A 339 -13.00 -31.33 -8.02
CA VAL A 339 -12.68 -32.75 -8.23
C VAL A 339 -11.16 -33.00 -8.35
N LYS A 340 -10.37 -32.02 -8.77
CA LYS A 340 -8.91 -32.17 -8.97
C LYS A 340 -8.08 -31.88 -7.71
N ASN A 341 -8.61 -31.10 -6.75
CA ASN A 341 -7.86 -30.55 -5.62
C ASN A 341 -8.37 -31.00 -4.24
N GLY A 342 -8.81 -32.26 -4.12
CA GLY A 342 -9.45 -32.81 -2.91
C GLY A 342 -8.68 -32.73 -1.58
N LYS A 343 -7.40 -32.31 -1.58
CA LYS A 343 -6.62 -32.01 -0.36
C LYS A 343 -6.55 -30.52 0.01
N LYS A 344 -6.67 -29.59 -0.94
CA LYS A 344 -6.69 -28.13 -0.66
C LYS A 344 -8.09 -27.63 -0.28
N PHE A 345 -9.14 -28.22 -0.84
CA PHE A 345 -10.53 -27.81 -0.60
C PHE A 345 -10.96 -27.99 0.86
N LYS A 346 -10.40 -28.98 1.57
CA LYS A 346 -10.64 -29.18 3.00
C LYS A 346 -10.12 -28.04 3.88
N ASN A 347 -8.97 -27.45 3.53
CA ASN A 347 -8.41 -26.33 4.29
C ASN A 347 -9.16 -25.01 3.99
N PHE A 348 -9.61 -24.81 2.74
CA PHE A 348 -10.42 -23.65 2.34
C PHE A 348 -11.80 -23.64 3.02
N LEU A 349 -12.48 -24.79 3.10
CA LEU A 349 -13.74 -24.88 3.83
C LEU A 349 -13.55 -24.66 5.34
N LEU A 350 -12.44 -25.12 5.92
CA LEU A 350 -12.17 -24.92 7.35
C LEU A 350 -11.89 -23.46 7.70
N SER A 351 -11.24 -22.68 6.82
CA SER A 351 -11.06 -21.23 7.04
C SER A 351 -12.37 -20.45 6.86
N SER A 352 -13.17 -20.75 5.81
CA SER A 352 -14.47 -20.09 5.61
C SER A 352 -15.51 -20.45 6.68
N ILE A 353 -15.46 -21.64 7.27
CA ILE A 353 -16.33 -22.04 8.39
C ILE A 353 -15.85 -21.42 9.72
N ALA A 354 -14.55 -21.16 9.88
CA ALA A 354 -14.02 -20.46 11.05
C ALA A 354 -14.40 -18.97 11.05
N ALA A 355 -14.38 -18.31 9.88
CA ALA A 355 -14.77 -16.90 9.73
C ALA A 355 -16.27 -16.64 10.01
N ASN A 356 -17.14 -17.63 9.77
CA ASN A 356 -18.60 -17.48 9.95
C ASN A 356 -19.13 -17.93 11.33
N ASN A 357 -18.30 -18.50 12.21
CA ASN A 357 -18.78 -19.11 13.47
C ASN A 357 -18.43 -18.36 14.75
N THR A 358 -17.99 -17.10 14.69
CA THR A 358 -17.79 -16.27 15.89
C THR A 358 -19.08 -15.74 16.55
N THR A 359 -20.26 -16.13 16.06
CA THR A 359 -21.56 -15.63 16.59
C THR A 359 -22.51 -16.69 17.15
N LEU A 360 -22.10 -17.96 17.29
CA LEU A 360 -22.97 -19.03 17.81
C LEU A 360 -22.30 -19.85 18.92
N LEU A 361 -22.02 -19.21 20.05
CA LEU A 361 -21.89 -19.88 21.34
C LEU A 361 -23.04 -19.47 22.25
N LYS A 362 -24.09 -20.30 22.28
CA LYS A 362 -24.86 -20.72 23.47
C LYS A 362 -26.18 -21.41 23.07
N SER A 363 -26.14 -22.71 22.84
CA SER A 363 -27.23 -23.59 23.29
C SER A 363 -26.74 -25.03 23.36
N GLN A 364 -27.12 -25.67 24.46
CA GLN A 364 -26.70 -27.00 24.90
C GLN A 364 -27.19 -28.09 23.95
N VAL A 365 -26.32 -29.04 23.58
CA VAL A 365 -26.72 -30.45 23.43
C VAL A 365 -25.57 -31.34 23.91
N ARG A 366 -25.82 -32.08 24.99
CA ARG A 366 -25.00 -33.24 25.41
C ARG A 366 -25.18 -34.35 24.39
N PHE A 367 -24.10 -34.93 23.88
CA PHE A 367 -24.10 -36.35 23.53
C PHE A 367 -22.82 -37.04 24.03
N HIS A 368 -23.04 -38.24 24.57
CA HIS A 368 -22.10 -39.04 25.33
C HIS A 368 -20.93 -39.59 24.49
N ARG A 369 -19.72 -39.47 25.07
CA ARG A 369 -18.68 -40.50 25.24
C ARG A 369 -18.61 -41.62 24.19
N TRP A 370 -17.55 -41.58 23.36
CA TRP A 370 -16.79 -42.77 22.96
C TRP A 370 -15.29 -42.48 23.09
N HIS A 371 -14.56 -43.48 23.59
CA HIS A 371 -13.17 -43.46 24.03
C HIS A 371 -12.22 -43.93 22.89
N ILE A 372 -11.05 -43.26 22.78
CA ILE A 372 -9.68 -43.82 22.46
C ILE A 372 -9.32 -44.06 20.96
N PRO A 373 -8.07 -43.82 20.47
CA PRO A 373 -7.04 -42.81 20.83
C PRO A 373 -6.33 -42.15 19.61
N HIS A 374 -5.47 -41.18 19.93
CA HIS A 374 -4.44 -40.53 19.10
C HIS A 374 -3.73 -41.42 18.04
N PHE A 375 -3.58 -40.90 16.82
CA PHE A 375 -2.45 -41.21 15.94
C PHE A 375 -1.87 -39.95 15.30
N LEU A 376 -0.54 -39.86 15.38
CA LEU A 376 0.34 -38.78 14.95
C LEU A 376 0.32 -38.61 13.41
N TYR A 377 0.12 -37.38 12.92
CA TYR A 377 0.47 -37.01 11.55
C TYR A 377 1.96 -36.65 11.49
N GLY A 378 2.81 -37.61 11.10
CA GLY A 378 4.18 -37.35 10.66
C GLY A 378 4.20 -36.93 9.18
N ARG A 379 4.93 -35.85 8.84
CA ARG A 379 5.23 -35.46 7.45
C ARG A 379 6.22 -36.46 6.83
N PHE A 380 5.88 -37.01 5.67
CA PHE A 380 6.82 -37.76 4.83
C PHE A 380 7.54 -36.81 3.86
N ILE A 381 8.87 -36.88 3.79
CA ILE A 381 9.68 -36.18 2.79
C ILE A 381 10.24 -37.24 1.82
N ARG A 382 10.10 -37.01 0.51
CA ARG A 382 10.61 -37.88 -0.56
C ARG A 382 12.05 -37.48 -0.90
N TYR A 383 12.99 -38.42 -0.82
CA TYR A 383 14.30 -38.33 -1.48
C TYR A 383 14.55 -39.65 -2.21
N GLY A 384 14.88 -39.60 -3.51
CA GLY A 384 15.41 -40.74 -4.25
C GLY A 384 14.55 -42.02 -4.28
N GLY A 385 13.22 -41.92 -4.36
CA GLY A 385 12.34 -43.07 -4.64
C GLY A 385 12.09 -44.05 -3.47
N LYS A 386 12.54 -43.78 -2.24
CA LYS A 386 12.17 -44.52 -1.03
C LYS A 386 11.67 -43.58 0.09
N LEU A 387 10.65 -44.01 0.83
CA LEU A 387 9.99 -43.24 1.91
C LEU A 387 10.70 -43.56 3.24
N VAL A 388 11.24 -42.55 3.95
CA VAL A 388 11.86 -42.72 5.28
C VAL A 388 11.26 -41.69 6.26
N LEU A 389 10.97 -42.10 7.50
CA LEU A 389 10.32 -41.31 8.54
C LEU A 389 11.38 -40.54 9.36
N ALA A 390 11.35 -39.20 9.36
CA ALA A 390 12.26 -38.38 10.16
C ALA A 390 11.57 -37.91 11.47
N HIS A 391 12.14 -38.26 12.62
CA HIS A 391 11.75 -37.75 13.95
C HIS A 391 12.74 -36.65 14.37
N ALA A 392 12.26 -35.44 14.66
CA ALA A 392 13.03 -34.41 15.37
C ALA A 392 12.37 -34.14 16.72
N ARG A 393 13.12 -34.39 17.79
CA ARG A 393 12.76 -34.19 19.20
C ARG A 393 12.92 -32.72 19.59
N GLU A 394 11.94 -32.15 20.29
CA GLU A 394 12.15 -30.99 21.15
C GLU A 394 12.33 -31.42 22.63
N SER A 395 13.33 -30.82 23.25
CA SER A 395 13.39 -30.31 24.63
C SER A 395 12.94 -31.21 25.80
N ARG A 396 13.91 -31.63 26.62
CA ARG A 396 13.73 -31.75 28.07
C ARG A 396 14.95 -31.23 28.82
N VAL A 397 14.69 -30.16 29.56
CA VAL A 397 15.38 -29.76 30.79
C VAL A 397 15.23 -30.88 31.82
N LEU A 398 16.33 -31.27 32.50
CA LEU A 398 16.43 -31.57 33.96
C LEU A 398 17.68 -32.41 34.29
N LEU A 399 18.21 -32.13 35.49
CA LEU A 399 19.26 -32.79 36.29
C LEU A 399 20.66 -32.15 36.13
N ALA A 400 21.10 -31.26 37.03
CA ALA A 400 21.51 -31.49 38.43
C ALA A 400 22.88 -32.18 38.54
N CYS A 401 23.77 -31.50 39.28
CA CYS A 401 25.21 -31.72 39.53
C CYS A 401 26.18 -31.20 38.47
#